data_AF-A0A3M1E1Z4-F1
#
_entry.id   AF-A0A3M1E1Z4-F1
#
_cell.length_a   1.000
_cell.length_b   1.000
_cell.length_c   1.000
_cell.angle_alpha   90.00
_cell.angle_beta   90.00
_cell.angle_gamma   90.00
#
_symmetry.space_group_name_H-M   'P 1'
#
loop_
_entity.id
_entity.type
_entity.pdbx_description
1 polymer ?
#
loop_
_entity_poly.entity_id
_entity_poly.type
_entity_poly.pdbx_seq_one_letter_code
_entity_poly.pdbx_strand_id
1 'polypeptide(L)'
;MRGFTPRQRLILALLTTAVVVVFSLLGYSVFTTLRSVRVPSPLPTPAEPELSSPVPSTTPQITAAPSHMASPSPTRPVPLSQIQNARAVREVGRIVASLRGLPSVEQFPVSFPTEREIALYLLQQYNQDQPQENLRLYSLLGLVPRLDPLPLPNVTGQAAAIFSLYLPEGRQILLVAGRGPATPDDELALAHTLAHALQDNAFGTGRGGWTVPPSLAAACRPTPDAALALRALVEGDAVLTAARYAGLENDPDGLDRLARVAASAEEPAYAALANLPSFEAIRHFPYVEGTRFVAALYAEGGWEAVNRAYAIPPCTTQEILHPERYRNRRAPQELFSPDLTTQLGKAWRLERRETVGEFLIGLHLAAYLDDDALAWSAAGG
;
A
#
# COMPACT_ATOMS: atom_id res chain seq x y z
N MET A 1 48.42 -18.42 7.36
CA MET A 1 48.49 -16.97 7.03
C MET A 1 49.92 -16.50 6.72
N ARG A 2 50.70 -17.23 5.92
CA ARG A 2 52.04 -16.78 5.46
C ARG A 2 51.90 -16.40 3.98
N GLY A 3 51.61 -15.13 3.73
CA GLY A 3 51.33 -14.59 2.39
C GLY A 3 50.62 -13.23 2.41
N PHE A 4 49.93 -12.91 3.51
CA PHE A 4 49.25 -11.62 3.66
C PHE A 4 50.14 -10.56 4.33
N THR A 5 50.06 -9.34 3.81
CA THR A 5 50.65 -8.14 4.42
C THR A 5 49.98 -7.82 5.77
N PRO A 6 50.62 -7.04 6.67
CA PRO A 6 50.03 -6.67 7.96
C PRO A 6 48.64 -6.03 7.83
N ARG A 7 48.43 -5.17 6.82
CA ARG A 7 47.13 -4.54 6.53
C ARG A 7 46.07 -5.55 6.08
N GLN A 8 46.42 -6.51 5.24
CA GLN A 8 45.48 -7.55 4.80
C GLN A 8 45.08 -8.48 5.94
N ARG A 9 45.98 -8.77 6.89
CA ARG A 9 45.63 -9.55 8.09
C ARG A 9 44.67 -8.78 9.00
N LEU A 10 44.85 -7.48 9.13
CA LEU A 10 43.93 -6.62 9.90
C LEU A 10 42.53 -6.60 9.25
N ILE A 11 42.44 -6.44 7.93
CA ILE A 11 41.17 -6.45 7.20
C ILE A 11 40.47 -7.81 7.33
N LEU A 12 41.20 -8.91 7.16
CA LEU A 12 40.65 -10.26 7.32
C LEU A 12 40.16 -10.50 8.75
N ALA A 13 40.91 -10.05 9.76
CA ALA A 13 40.49 -10.13 11.16
C ALA A 13 39.18 -9.36 11.40
N LEU A 14 39.10 -8.11 10.92
CA LEU A 14 37.89 -7.29 11.06
C LEU A 14 36.68 -7.91 10.35
N LEU A 15 36.86 -8.46 9.14
CA LEU A 15 35.79 -9.17 8.42
C LEU A 15 35.33 -10.41 9.17
N THR A 16 36.26 -11.23 9.70
CA THR A 16 35.86 -12.39 10.51
C THR A 16 35.12 -11.99 11.78
N THR A 17 35.55 -10.92 12.45
CA THR A 17 34.84 -10.41 13.63
C THR A 17 33.45 -9.91 13.27
N ALA A 18 33.31 -9.15 12.18
CA ALA A 18 32.01 -8.66 11.71
C ALA A 18 31.04 -9.80 11.39
N VAL A 19 31.52 -10.84 10.70
CA VAL A 19 30.73 -12.05 10.39
C VAL A 19 30.26 -12.73 11.68
N VAL A 20 31.16 -12.95 12.65
CA VAL A 20 30.80 -13.59 13.93
C VAL A 20 29.75 -12.77 14.70
N VAL A 21 29.88 -11.44 14.72
CA VAL A 21 28.92 -10.54 15.37
C VAL A 21 27.55 -10.62 14.70
N VAL A 22 27.49 -10.57 13.36
CA VAL A 22 26.22 -10.66 12.61
C VAL A 22 25.52 -12.00 12.86
N PHE A 23 26.26 -13.12 12.80
CA PHE A 23 25.66 -14.44 13.05
C PHE A 23 25.23 -14.62 14.51
N SER A 24 25.93 -14.01 15.46
CA SER A 24 25.56 -14.04 16.88
C SER A 24 24.30 -13.20 17.16
N LEU A 25 24.17 -12.03 16.53
CA LEU A 25 22.95 -11.20 16.61
C LEU A 25 21.75 -11.89 15.96
N LEU A 26 21.96 -12.55 14.81
CA LEU A 26 20.92 -13.33 14.14
C LEU A 26 20.47 -14.51 15.00
N GLY A 27 21.41 -15.27 15.57
CA GLY A 27 21.11 -16.39 16.48
C GLY A 27 20.36 -15.92 17.73
N TYR A 28 20.75 -14.78 18.30
CA TYR A 28 20.03 -14.18 19.42
C TYR A 28 18.59 -13.79 19.04
N SER A 29 18.40 -13.15 17.87
CA SER A 29 17.07 -12.78 17.37
C SER A 29 16.18 -13.99 17.15
N VAL A 30 16.69 -15.07 16.54
CA VAL A 30 15.91 -16.30 16.33
C VAL A 30 15.52 -16.94 17.67
N PHE A 31 16.45 -16.98 18.62
CA PHE A 31 16.20 -17.54 19.95
C PHE A 31 15.14 -16.76 20.74
N THR A 32 15.17 -15.42 20.68
CA THR A 32 14.17 -14.59 21.36
C THR A 32 12.80 -14.72 20.69
N THR A 33 12.73 -14.76 19.36
CA THR A 33 11.47 -14.99 18.63
C THR A 33 10.84 -16.35 18.98
N LEU A 34 11.63 -17.42 19.01
CA LEU A 34 11.13 -18.77 19.36
C LEU A 34 10.63 -18.87 20.81
N ARG A 35 11.22 -18.11 21.74
CA ARG A 35 10.73 -18.05 23.13
C ARG A 35 9.44 -17.23 23.30
N SER A 36 9.20 -16.27 22.41
CA SER A 36 8.01 -15.42 22.44
C SER A 36 6.77 -16.12 21.87
N VAL A 37 6.94 -17.18 21.06
CA VAL A 37 5.84 -18.02 20.59
C VAL A 37 5.44 -19.01 21.69
N ARG A 38 4.69 -18.52 22.68
CA ARG A 38 3.83 -19.39 23.49
C ARG A 38 2.54 -19.63 22.71
N VAL A 39 2.41 -20.82 22.13
CA VAL A 39 1.12 -21.33 21.64
C VAL A 39 0.19 -21.41 22.85
N PRO A 40 -0.97 -20.73 22.87
CA PRO A 40 -1.96 -20.98 23.91
C PRO A 40 -2.45 -22.41 23.80
N SER A 41 -2.36 -23.17 24.89
CA SER A 41 -2.99 -24.50 25.00
C SER A 41 -4.46 -24.40 24.61
N PRO A 42 -5.03 -25.38 23.89
CA PRO A 42 -6.47 -25.40 23.64
C PRO A 42 -7.23 -25.48 24.97
N LEU A 43 -8.26 -24.64 25.08
CA LEU A 43 -9.21 -24.60 26.20
C LEU A 43 -9.81 -25.99 26.48
N PRO A 44 -10.10 -26.32 27.76
CA PRO A 44 -10.71 -27.60 28.11
C PRO A 44 -12.16 -27.67 27.59
N THR A 45 -12.47 -28.76 26.89
CA THR A 45 -13.82 -29.12 26.45
C THR A 45 -14.76 -29.30 27.64
N PRO A 46 -16.01 -28.80 27.62
CA PRO A 46 -17.00 -29.10 28.64
C PRO A 46 -17.36 -30.59 28.62
N ALA A 47 -17.37 -31.22 29.79
CA ALA A 47 -17.86 -32.57 30.00
C ALA A 47 -19.39 -32.61 29.92
N GLU A 48 -19.94 -33.48 29.07
CA GLU A 48 -21.35 -33.89 29.11
C GLU A 48 -21.46 -35.20 29.92
N PRO A 49 -22.58 -35.42 30.64
CA PRO A 49 -22.67 -36.45 31.66
C PRO A 49 -22.88 -37.86 31.08
N GLU A 50 -22.21 -38.82 31.71
CA GLU A 50 -22.36 -40.26 31.51
C GLU A 50 -23.81 -40.72 31.73
N LEU A 51 -24.35 -41.46 30.76
CA LEU A 51 -25.40 -42.44 31.03
C LEU A 51 -24.83 -43.85 30.86
N SER A 52 -24.83 -44.54 31.98
CA SER A 52 -24.48 -45.93 32.25
C SER A 52 -25.33 -46.96 31.49
N SER A 53 -24.69 -48.03 31.01
CA SER A 53 -25.05 -49.43 31.33
C SER A 53 -23.97 -50.43 30.88
N PRO A 54 -23.75 -51.54 31.61
CA PRO A 54 -22.61 -52.45 31.41
C PRO A 54 -23.00 -53.70 30.61
N VAL A 55 -22.08 -54.22 29.79
CA VAL A 55 -22.05 -55.64 29.39
C VAL A 55 -20.58 -56.10 29.30
N PRO A 56 -20.23 -57.26 29.88
CA PRO A 56 -18.85 -57.74 29.88
C PRO A 56 -18.55 -58.57 28.62
N SER A 57 -17.31 -58.54 28.14
CA SER A 57 -16.50 -59.77 27.96
C SER A 57 -15.25 -59.57 27.10
N THR A 58 -14.18 -60.15 27.65
CA THR A 58 -13.05 -60.82 26.98
C THR A 58 -12.07 -59.98 26.16
N THR A 59 -10.97 -59.65 26.83
CA THR A 59 -9.62 -59.47 26.27
C THR A 59 -9.18 -60.67 25.44
N PRO A 60 -8.50 -60.44 24.31
CA PRO A 60 -7.24 -61.14 24.06
C PRO A 60 -6.09 -60.15 23.83
N GLN A 61 -4.98 -60.47 24.50
CA GLN A 61 -3.70 -59.82 24.43
C GLN A 61 -3.03 -60.16 23.08
N ILE A 62 -2.78 -59.15 22.23
CA ILE A 62 -2.02 -59.30 20.97
C ILE A 62 -0.82 -58.36 21.01
N THR A 63 0.36 -58.99 21.15
CA THR A 63 1.64 -58.79 20.49
C THR A 63 1.95 -57.42 19.85
N ALA A 64 3.09 -56.86 20.27
CA ALA A 64 3.73 -55.66 19.71
C ALA A 64 4.02 -55.78 18.20
N ALA A 65 3.68 -54.72 17.45
CA ALA A 65 4.03 -54.51 16.03
C ALA A 65 4.19 -52.99 15.76
N PRO A 66 4.81 -52.58 14.64
CA PRO A 66 5.96 -51.66 14.58
C PRO A 66 5.60 -50.17 14.62
N SER A 67 6.61 -49.32 14.88
CA SER A 67 6.54 -47.85 14.81
C SER A 67 5.69 -47.36 13.63
N HIS A 68 4.54 -46.77 13.94
CA HIS A 68 3.75 -46.05 12.96
C HIS A 68 4.56 -44.87 12.42
N MET A 69 4.83 -44.93 11.11
CA MET A 69 5.24 -43.78 10.30
C MET A 69 4.33 -42.59 10.61
N ALA A 70 4.91 -41.40 10.65
CA ALA A 70 4.18 -40.15 10.83
C ALA A 70 3.00 -40.08 9.84
N SER A 71 1.79 -40.09 10.39
CA SER A 71 0.57 -39.91 9.62
C SER A 71 0.60 -38.53 8.95
N PRO A 72 0.37 -38.40 7.64
CA PRO A 72 0.29 -37.08 7.01
C PRO A 72 -0.82 -36.28 7.69
N SER A 73 -0.50 -35.05 8.12
CA SER A 73 -1.50 -34.14 8.68
C SER A 73 -2.63 -33.94 7.65
N PRO A 74 -3.91 -33.96 8.07
CA PRO A 74 -5.04 -33.83 7.16
C PRO A 74 -4.92 -32.51 6.39
N THR A 75 -4.78 -32.61 5.08
CA THR A 75 -4.86 -31.45 4.18
C THR A 75 -6.26 -30.87 4.32
N ARG A 76 -6.38 -29.66 4.90
CA ARG A 76 -7.66 -28.95 4.93
C ARG A 76 -8.20 -28.88 3.50
N PRO A 77 -9.45 -29.29 3.24
CA PRO A 77 -10.02 -29.19 1.91
C PRO A 77 -10.09 -27.72 1.49
N VAL A 78 -9.51 -27.39 0.34
CA VAL A 78 -9.61 -26.07 -0.28
C VAL A 78 -11.03 -25.94 -0.87
N PRO A 79 -11.82 -24.93 -0.48
CA PRO A 79 -13.15 -24.71 -1.04
C PRO A 79 -13.12 -24.54 -2.57
N LEU A 80 -14.11 -25.07 -3.29
CA LEU A 80 -14.24 -24.93 -4.75
C LEU A 80 -14.26 -23.46 -5.21
N SER A 81 -14.87 -22.58 -4.40
CA SER A 81 -14.90 -21.14 -4.66
C SER A 81 -13.49 -20.52 -4.69
N GLN A 82 -12.56 -21.00 -3.86
CA GLN A 82 -11.16 -20.53 -3.88
C GLN A 82 -10.44 -20.98 -5.15
N ILE A 83 -10.71 -22.19 -5.65
CA ILE A 83 -10.14 -22.69 -6.90
C ILE A 83 -10.66 -21.88 -8.10
N GLN A 84 -11.97 -21.58 -8.12
CA GLN A 84 -12.60 -20.75 -9.15
C GLN A 84 -12.04 -19.33 -9.12
N ASN A 85 -11.95 -18.71 -7.95
CA ASN A 85 -11.38 -17.38 -7.78
C ASN A 85 -9.91 -17.32 -8.21
N ALA A 86 -9.09 -18.30 -7.83
CA ALA A 86 -7.69 -18.36 -8.27
C ALA A 86 -7.56 -18.49 -9.80
N ARG A 87 -8.51 -19.16 -10.46
CA ARG A 87 -8.58 -19.20 -11.93
C ARG A 87 -8.93 -17.83 -12.50
N ALA A 88 -9.95 -17.16 -11.96
CA ALA A 88 -10.35 -15.82 -12.38
C ALA A 88 -9.19 -14.82 -12.25
N VAL A 89 -8.46 -14.82 -11.12
CA VAL A 89 -7.29 -13.96 -10.94
C VAL A 89 -6.23 -14.16 -12.03
N ARG A 90 -5.94 -15.42 -12.42
CA ARG A 90 -4.99 -15.69 -13.50
C ARG A 90 -5.50 -15.24 -14.87
N GLU A 91 -6.80 -15.40 -15.13
CA GLU A 91 -7.41 -15.02 -16.41
C GLU A 91 -7.44 -13.50 -16.57
N VAL A 92 -8.01 -12.80 -15.59
CA VAL A 92 -8.00 -11.33 -15.52
C VAL A 92 -6.55 -10.82 -15.56
N GLY A 93 -5.64 -11.44 -14.80
CA GLY A 93 -4.23 -11.07 -14.77
C GLY A 93 -3.55 -11.10 -16.15
N ARG A 94 -3.87 -12.10 -17.00
CA ARG A 94 -3.37 -12.15 -18.38
C ARG A 94 -3.93 -11.04 -19.24
N ILE A 95 -5.23 -10.79 -19.13
CA ILE A 95 -5.91 -9.73 -19.91
C ILE A 95 -5.32 -8.37 -19.52
N VAL A 96 -5.24 -8.08 -18.22
CA VAL A 96 -4.68 -6.83 -17.69
C VAL A 96 -3.21 -6.68 -18.09
N ALA A 97 -2.40 -7.74 -17.99
CA ALA A 97 -0.98 -7.70 -18.41
C ALA A 97 -0.85 -7.38 -19.91
N SER A 98 -1.64 -8.05 -20.75
CA SER A 98 -1.66 -7.80 -22.21
C SER A 98 -2.15 -6.39 -22.52
N LEU A 99 -3.18 -5.91 -21.83
CA LEU A 99 -3.77 -4.59 -22.01
C LEU A 99 -2.80 -3.49 -21.63
N ARG A 100 -2.11 -3.64 -20.50
CA ARG A 100 -1.15 -2.67 -19.96
C ARG A 100 0.23 -2.76 -20.63
N GLY A 101 0.52 -3.87 -21.31
CA GLY A 101 1.80 -4.13 -21.97
C GLY A 101 2.96 -4.37 -21.00
N LEU A 102 2.69 -5.00 -19.85
CA LEU A 102 3.70 -5.31 -18.82
C LEU A 102 3.84 -6.82 -18.59
N PRO A 103 4.98 -7.30 -18.03
CA PRO A 103 5.19 -8.72 -17.79
C PRO A 103 4.17 -9.30 -16.81
N SER A 104 3.61 -10.46 -17.15
CA SER A 104 2.60 -11.18 -16.35
C SER A 104 3.06 -11.49 -14.92
N VAL A 105 2.06 -11.59 -14.03
CA VAL A 105 2.21 -11.84 -12.59
C VAL A 105 1.51 -13.13 -12.14
N GLU A 106 1.24 -14.06 -13.06
CA GLU A 106 0.62 -15.36 -12.75
C GLU A 106 1.36 -16.20 -11.71
N GLN A 107 2.67 -15.95 -11.54
CA GLN A 107 3.53 -16.59 -10.56
C GLN A 107 3.31 -16.05 -9.14
N PHE A 108 2.61 -14.92 -8.97
CA PHE A 108 2.37 -14.34 -7.66
C PHE A 108 1.33 -15.16 -6.88
N PRO A 109 1.59 -15.50 -5.61
CA PRO A 109 0.65 -16.28 -4.81
C PRO A 109 -0.66 -15.52 -4.61
N VAL A 110 -1.78 -16.25 -4.73
CA VAL A 110 -3.12 -15.76 -4.38
C VAL A 110 -3.51 -16.33 -3.04
N SER A 111 -4.06 -15.51 -2.15
CA SER A 111 -4.53 -15.93 -0.84
C SER A 111 -5.89 -15.34 -0.50
N PHE A 112 -6.60 -16.03 0.39
CA PHE A 112 -8.00 -15.75 0.69
C PHE A 112 -8.20 -15.41 2.18
N PRO A 113 -7.75 -14.23 2.63
CA PRO A 113 -7.95 -13.80 4.01
C PRO A 113 -9.41 -13.40 4.25
N THR A 114 -9.87 -13.57 5.47
CA THR A 114 -11.13 -12.98 5.96
C THR A 114 -11.01 -11.47 6.10
N GLU A 115 -12.14 -10.76 6.11
CA GLU A 115 -12.20 -9.33 6.40
C GLU A 115 -11.49 -8.96 7.73
N ARG A 116 -11.62 -9.83 8.74
CA ARG A 116 -10.93 -9.66 10.03
C ARG A 116 -9.42 -9.73 9.89
N GLU A 117 -8.90 -10.66 9.09
CA GLU A 117 -7.46 -10.77 8.83
C GLU A 117 -6.93 -9.55 8.08
N ILE A 118 -7.70 -8.99 7.13
CA ILE A 118 -7.37 -7.73 6.46
C ILE A 118 -7.35 -6.57 7.46
N ALA A 119 -8.36 -6.45 8.33
CA ALA A 119 -8.40 -5.39 9.35
C ALA A 119 -7.20 -5.47 10.31
N LEU A 120 -6.78 -6.69 10.70
CA LEU A 120 -5.59 -6.90 11.53
C LEU A 120 -4.29 -6.55 10.79
N TYR A 121 -4.20 -6.88 9.50
CA TYR A 121 -3.09 -6.46 8.66
C TYR A 121 -2.99 -4.93 8.56
N LEU A 122 -4.10 -4.25 8.22
CA LEU A 122 -4.15 -2.79 8.17
C LEU A 122 -3.79 -2.14 9.51
N LEU A 123 -4.27 -2.72 10.62
CA LEU A 123 -3.92 -2.24 11.96
C LEU A 123 -2.40 -2.33 12.22
N GLN A 124 -1.80 -3.46 11.87
CA GLN A 124 -0.36 -3.66 12.02
C GLN A 124 0.42 -2.67 11.14
N GLN A 125 -0.01 -2.50 9.90
CA GLN A 125 0.62 -1.60 8.94
C GLN A 125 0.54 -0.14 9.41
N TYR A 126 -0.64 0.34 9.80
CA TYR A 126 -0.80 1.73 10.25
C TYR A 126 -0.17 2.02 11.60
N ASN A 127 0.09 1.00 12.42
CA ASN A 127 0.92 1.16 13.60
C ASN A 127 2.40 1.42 13.25
N GLN A 128 2.87 0.94 12.10
CA GLN A 128 4.22 1.21 11.58
C GLN A 128 4.28 2.54 10.83
N ASP A 129 3.36 2.75 9.89
CA ASP A 129 3.38 3.90 8.98
C ASP A 129 2.88 5.20 9.61
N GLN A 130 2.00 5.11 10.62
CA GLN A 130 1.40 6.24 11.33
C GLN A 130 0.79 7.31 10.39
N PRO A 131 -0.10 6.94 9.44
CA PRO A 131 -0.64 7.88 8.45
C PRO A 131 -1.36 9.09 9.08
N GLN A 132 -1.86 8.95 10.31
CA GLN A 132 -2.51 10.02 11.05
C GLN A 132 -1.58 11.23 11.30
N GLU A 133 -0.26 11.05 11.30
CA GLU A 133 0.69 12.16 11.49
C GLU A 133 0.60 13.20 10.37
N ASN A 134 0.17 12.82 9.17
CA ASN A 134 -0.10 13.76 8.07
C ASN A 134 -1.23 14.75 8.41
N LEU A 135 -2.17 14.37 9.28
CA LEU A 135 -3.25 15.25 9.72
C LEU A 135 -2.73 16.50 10.44
N ARG A 136 -1.55 16.45 11.08
CA ARG A 136 -0.95 17.64 11.69
C ARG A 136 -0.66 18.71 10.65
N LEU A 137 -0.05 18.34 9.53
CA LEU A 137 0.23 19.27 8.43
C LEU A 137 -1.07 19.83 7.86
N TYR A 138 -2.05 18.96 7.58
CA TYR A 138 -3.35 19.40 7.06
C TYR A 138 -4.08 20.34 8.03
N SER A 139 -3.93 20.14 9.35
CA SER A 139 -4.52 21.02 10.35
C SER A 139 -3.84 22.39 10.42
N LEU A 140 -2.51 22.45 10.18
CA LEU A 140 -1.77 23.72 10.10
C LEU A 140 -2.17 24.52 8.86
N LEU A 141 -2.53 23.84 7.77
CA LEU A 141 -3.07 24.43 6.55
C LEU A 141 -4.58 24.74 6.66
N GLY A 142 -5.22 24.49 7.81
CA GLY A 142 -6.67 24.70 7.97
C GLY A 142 -7.55 23.76 7.14
N LEU A 143 -6.97 22.72 6.53
CA LEU A 143 -7.67 21.76 5.67
C LEU A 143 -8.44 20.72 6.49
N VAL A 144 -8.03 20.48 7.73
CA VAL A 144 -8.76 19.64 8.69
C VAL A 144 -8.84 20.35 10.04
N PRO A 145 -9.84 20.08 10.89
CA PRO A 145 -9.88 20.62 12.24
C PRO A 145 -8.63 20.21 13.03
N ARG A 146 -8.29 20.98 14.06
CA ARG A 146 -7.26 20.57 15.01
C ARG A 146 -7.80 19.39 15.82
N LEU A 147 -7.06 18.28 15.81
CA LEU A 147 -7.40 17.03 16.48
C LEU A 147 -6.33 16.70 17.50
N ASP A 148 -6.72 16.53 18.76
CA ASP A 148 -5.83 16.10 19.84
C ASP A 148 -6.61 15.23 20.86
N PRO A 149 -6.30 13.92 20.97
CA PRO A 149 -5.29 13.19 20.21
C PRO A 149 -5.66 13.02 18.72
N LEU A 150 -4.66 12.70 17.88
CA LEU A 150 -4.92 12.34 16.49
C LEU A 150 -5.74 11.04 16.42
N PRO A 151 -6.80 10.98 15.60
CA PRO A 151 -7.59 9.77 15.45
C PRO A 151 -6.79 8.69 14.72
N LEU A 152 -7.06 7.42 15.06
CA LEU A 152 -6.53 6.28 14.31
C LEU A 152 -7.42 5.96 13.09
N PRO A 153 -6.87 5.38 12.02
CA PRO A 153 -7.66 4.95 10.86
C PRO A 153 -8.73 3.92 11.24
N ASN A 154 -9.89 3.98 10.58
CA ASN A 154 -10.97 3.01 10.73
C ASN A 154 -10.69 1.74 9.89
N VAL A 155 -9.78 0.89 10.37
CA VAL A 155 -9.35 -0.33 9.68
C VAL A 155 -10.48 -1.34 9.44
N THR A 156 -11.48 -1.38 10.32
CA THR A 156 -12.64 -2.28 10.15
C THR A 156 -13.52 -1.81 9.00
N GLY A 157 -13.84 -0.51 8.96
CA GLY A 157 -14.62 0.06 7.87
C GLY A 157 -13.90 -0.06 6.53
N GLN A 158 -12.58 0.15 6.53
CA GLN A 158 -11.76 0.00 5.34
C GLN A 158 -11.69 -1.45 4.85
N ALA A 159 -11.42 -2.41 5.75
CA ALA A 159 -11.40 -3.84 5.41
C ALA A 159 -12.75 -4.31 4.83
N ALA A 160 -13.87 -3.75 5.30
CA ALA A 160 -15.19 -4.05 4.75
C ALA A 160 -15.37 -3.57 3.31
N ALA A 161 -14.71 -2.47 2.92
CA ALA A 161 -14.75 -1.90 1.57
C ALA A 161 -13.73 -2.55 0.60
N ILE A 162 -12.68 -3.20 1.13
CA ILE A 162 -11.69 -3.91 0.31
C ILE A 162 -12.29 -5.19 -0.26
N PHE A 163 -12.13 -5.36 -1.57
CA PHE A 163 -12.47 -6.60 -2.28
C PHE A 163 -11.22 -7.45 -2.57
N SER A 164 -10.17 -6.81 -3.09
CA SER A 164 -8.85 -7.39 -3.32
C SER A 164 -7.78 -6.40 -2.94
N LEU A 165 -6.57 -6.90 -2.68
CA LEU A 165 -5.43 -6.08 -2.32
C LEU A 165 -4.14 -6.70 -2.83
N TYR A 166 -3.21 -5.88 -3.33
CA TYR A 166 -1.85 -6.31 -3.60
C TYR A 166 -0.99 -6.05 -2.37
N LEU A 167 -0.27 -7.07 -1.91
CA LEU A 167 0.76 -6.94 -0.89
C LEU A 167 2.14 -6.94 -1.54
N PRO A 168 2.83 -5.80 -1.54
CA PRO A 168 4.18 -5.73 -2.05
C PRO A 168 5.17 -6.63 -1.30
N GLU A 169 5.05 -6.67 0.03
CA GLU A 169 5.82 -7.59 0.87
C GLU A 169 5.42 -9.03 0.56
N GLY A 170 6.27 -9.73 -0.19
CA GLY A 170 6.02 -11.11 -0.61
C GLY A 170 5.29 -11.24 -1.94
N ARG A 171 4.98 -10.13 -2.63
CA ARG A 171 4.37 -10.09 -3.97
C ARG A 171 3.11 -10.95 -4.05
N GLN A 172 2.15 -10.68 -3.19
CA GLN A 172 0.98 -11.52 -2.98
C GLN A 172 -0.30 -10.79 -3.37
N ILE A 173 -1.23 -11.51 -4.00
CA ILE A 173 -2.58 -11.03 -4.31
C ILE A 173 -3.53 -11.58 -3.25
N LEU A 174 -4.22 -10.70 -2.55
CA LEU A 174 -5.26 -11.05 -1.60
C LEU A 174 -6.64 -10.87 -2.25
N LEU A 175 -7.51 -11.84 -2.02
CA LEU A 175 -8.93 -11.76 -2.37
C LEU A 175 -9.75 -12.08 -1.14
N VAL A 176 -10.66 -11.22 -0.71
CA VAL A 176 -11.41 -11.44 0.54
C VAL A 176 -12.19 -12.76 0.48
N ALA A 177 -11.97 -13.64 1.46
CA ALA A 177 -12.60 -14.95 1.51
C ALA A 177 -14.13 -14.85 1.50
N GLY A 178 -14.79 -15.70 0.72
CA GLY A 178 -16.24 -15.68 0.55
C GLY A 178 -16.74 -14.56 -0.37
N ARG A 179 -15.86 -13.70 -0.87
CA ARG A 179 -16.13 -12.72 -1.93
C ARG A 179 -15.34 -13.17 -3.18
N GLY A 180 -16.05 -13.60 -4.23
CA GLY A 180 -15.48 -13.73 -5.58
C GLY A 180 -15.85 -12.50 -6.40
N PRO A 181 -15.27 -12.27 -7.59
CA PRO A 181 -15.65 -11.13 -8.43
C PRO A 181 -17.06 -11.37 -8.98
N ALA A 182 -18.06 -11.07 -8.15
CA ALA A 182 -19.47 -11.39 -8.41
C ALA A 182 -20.18 -10.20 -9.05
N THR A 183 -19.61 -9.00 -8.92
CA THR A 183 -20.11 -7.76 -9.50
C THR A 183 -19.05 -7.12 -10.40
N PRO A 184 -19.46 -6.24 -11.34
CA PRO A 184 -18.51 -5.47 -12.14
C PRO A 184 -17.53 -4.64 -11.30
N ASP A 185 -17.97 -4.13 -10.15
CA ASP A 185 -17.12 -3.36 -9.23
C ASP A 185 -16.04 -4.23 -8.58
N ASP A 186 -16.38 -5.47 -8.21
CA ASP A 186 -15.41 -6.44 -7.69
C ASP A 186 -14.35 -6.82 -8.74
N GLU A 187 -14.78 -7.00 -9.98
CA GLU A 187 -13.89 -7.31 -11.10
C GLU A 187 -12.95 -6.15 -11.43
N LEU A 188 -13.47 -4.92 -11.36
CA LEU A 188 -12.69 -3.68 -11.47
C LEU A 188 -11.67 -3.51 -10.34
N ALA A 189 -12.07 -3.79 -9.10
CA ALA A 189 -11.15 -3.78 -7.95
C ALA A 189 -10.02 -4.81 -8.13
N LEU A 190 -10.35 -6.01 -8.65
CA LEU A 190 -9.35 -7.02 -8.99
C LEU A 190 -8.41 -6.54 -10.12
N ALA A 191 -8.94 -5.92 -11.16
CA ALA A 191 -8.13 -5.36 -12.24
C ALA A 191 -7.17 -4.28 -11.73
N HIS A 192 -7.64 -3.41 -10.83
CA HIS A 192 -6.83 -2.38 -10.17
C HIS A 192 -5.73 -3.00 -9.30
N THR A 193 -6.05 -3.99 -8.46
CA THR A 193 -5.07 -4.76 -7.68
C THR A 193 -4.01 -5.42 -8.57
N LEU A 194 -4.42 -6.03 -9.68
CA LEU A 194 -3.50 -6.67 -10.63
C LEU A 194 -2.61 -5.65 -11.34
N ALA A 195 -3.11 -4.45 -11.62
CA ALA A 195 -2.31 -3.37 -12.18
C ALA A 195 -1.16 -2.99 -11.22
N HIS A 196 -1.41 -2.88 -9.91
CA HIS A 196 -0.35 -2.69 -8.93
C HIS A 196 0.69 -3.81 -8.92
N ALA A 197 0.24 -5.08 -9.00
CA ALA A 197 1.16 -6.20 -9.09
C ALA A 197 2.06 -6.13 -10.34
N LEU A 198 1.49 -5.74 -11.49
CA LEU A 198 2.23 -5.55 -12.74
C LEU A 198 3.23 -4.39 -12.65
N GLN A 199 2.83 -3.27 -12.03
CA GLN A 199 3.70 -2.12 -11.79
C GLN A 199 4.88 -2.49 -10.88
N ASP A 200 4.65 -3.25 -9.80
CA ASP A 200 5.76 -3.69 -8.94
C ASP A 200 6.68 -4.67 -9.66
N ASN A 201 6.12 -5.58 -10.45
CA ASN A 201 6.91 -6.52 -11.22
C ASN A 201 7.80 -5.81 -12.26
N ALA A 202 7.29 -4.77 -12.90
CA ALA A 202 7.98 -4.03 -13.96
C ALA A 202 8.93 -2.94 -13.45
N PHE A 203 8.53 -2.18 -12.43
CA PHE A 203 9.18 -0.95 -11.99
C PHE A 203 9.66 -0.99 -10.53
N GLY A 204 9.32 -2.04 -9.79
CA GLY A 204 9.68 -2.17 -8.37
C GLY A 204 8.95 -1.19 -7.47
N THR A 205 7.70 -0.83 -7.81
CA THR A 205 6.86 0.09 -7.03
C THR A 205 6.53 -0.42 -5.63
N GLY A 206 6.63 -1.73 -5.41
CA GLY A 206 6.24 -2.37 -4.16
C GLY A 206 7.27 -2.29 -3.03
N ARG A 207 8.48 -1.78 -3.27
CA ARG A 207 9.40 -1.53 -2.15
C ARG A 207 8.82 -0.36 -1.34
N GLY A 208 8.63 -0.48 -0.02
CA GLY A 208 8.12 0.61 0.84
C GLY A 208 6.65 0.50 1.26
N GLY A 209 5.98 -0.63 1.01
CA GLY A 209 4.59 -0.84 1.42
C GLY A 209 3.62 0.14 0.73
N TRP A 210 2.81 0.83 1.52
CA TRP A 210 1.82 1.83 1.08
C TRP A 210 2.41 3.23 0.86
N THR A 211 3.72 3.38 1.03
CA THR A 211 4.44 4.63 0.77
C THR A 211 5.04 4.65 -0.63
N VAL A 212 5.44 5.82 -1.10
CA VAL A 212 6.05 5.98 -2.43
C VAL A 212 7.25 5.03 -2.59
N PRO A 213 7.38 4.34 -3.74
CA PRO A 213 8.48 3.41 -3.95
C PRO A 213 9.85 4.10 -3.80
N PRO A 214 10.84 3.53 -3.07
CA PRO A 214 12.18 4.11 -2.92
C PRO A 214 12.86 4.44 -4.24
N SER A 215 12.60 3.69 -5.31
CA SER A 215 13.12 3.97 -6.64
C SER A 215 12.55 5.28 -7.21
N LEU A 216 11.26 5.54 -7.03
CA LEU A 216 10.62 6.80 -7.42
C LEU A 216 10.98 7.93 -6.47
N ALA A 217 10.96 7.67 -5.16
CA ALA A 217 11.29 8.64 -4.14
C ALA A 217 12.72 9.19 -4.27
N ALA A 218 13.66 8.39 -4.77
CA ALA A 218 15.03 8.84 -5.02
C ALA A 218 15.15 9.90 -6.13
N ALA A 219 14.16 10.01 -7.03
CA ALA A 219 14.17 10.98 -8.11
C ALA A 219 13.73 12.39 -7.66
N CYS A 220 13.03 12.50 -6.52
CA CYS A 220 12.44 13.74 -6.05
C CYS A 220 12.95 14.11 -4.65
N ARG A 221 12.82 15.39 -4.27
CA ARG A 221 13.02 15.77 -2.87
C ARG A 221 11.88 15.17 -2.03
N PRO A 222 12.15 14.53 -0.88
CA PRO A 222 11.10 13.92 -0.07
C PRO A 222 10.27 14.98 0.66
N THR A 223 9.24 15.49 -0.01
CA THR A 223 8.29 16.47 0.53
C THR A 223 6.86 15.95 0.42
N PRO A 224 5.90 16.48 1.20
CA PRO A 224 4.49 16.14 1.05
C PRO A 224 3.95 16.31 -0.38
N ASP A 225 4.41 17.35 -1.08
CA ASP A 225 4.07 17.60 -2.50
C ASP A 225 4.54 16.47 -3.42
N ALA A 226 5.82 16.11 -3.35
CA ALA A 226 6.38 15.01 -4.14
C ALA A 226 5.73 13.67 -3.79
N ALA A 227 5.39 13.45 -2.51
CA ALA A 227 4.69 12.24 -2.10
C ALA A 227 3.34 12.10 -2.80
N LEU A 228 2.52 13.17 -2.83
CA LEU A 228 1.25 13.18 -3.55
C LEU A 228 1.44 12.98 -5.07
N ALA A 229 2.42 13.65 -5.66
CA ALA A 229 2.71 13.55 -7.10
C ALA A 229 3.12 12.14 -7.54
N LEU A 230 4.01 11.51 -6.77
CA LEU A 230 4.49 10.16 -7.06
C LEU A 230 3.40 9.12 -6.88
N ARG A 231 2.56 9.27 -5.84
CA ARG A 231 1.37 8.43 -5.68
C ARG A 231 0.40 8.61 -6.85
N ALA A 232 0.21 9.84 -7.33
CA ALA A 232 -0.68 10.11 -8.45
C ALA A 232 -0.27 9.40 -9.74
N LEU A 233 1.03 9.25 -10.02
CA LEU A 233 1.49 8.42 -11.14
C LEU A 233 1.10 6.94 -10.95
N VAL A 234 1.34 6.38 -9.75
CA VAL A 234 1.12 4.96 -9.47
C VAL A 234 -0.37 4.62 -9.49
N GLU A 235 -1.19 5.37 -8.76
CA GLU A 235 -2.64 5.17 -8.68
C GLU A 235 -3.31 5.48 -10.03
N GLY A 236 -2.92 6.57 -10.69
CA GLY A 236 -3.47 6.94 -11.98
C GLY A 236 -3.26 5.88 -13.07
N ASP A 237 -2.09 5.25 -13.09
CA ASP A 237 -1.80 4.14 -14.01
C ASP A 237 -2.66 2.91 -13.70
N ALA A 238 -2.82 2.60 -12.41
CA ALA A 238 -3.55 1.44 -11.97
C ALA A 238 -5.07 1.59 -12.26
N VAL A 239 -5.63 2.77 -11.98
CA VAL A 239 -7.01 3.13 -12.32
C VAL A 239 -7.23 3.17 -13.82
N LEU A 240 -6.34 3.80 -14.62
CA LEU A 240 -6.49 3.82 -16.08
C LEU A 240 -6.45 2.40 -16.65
N THR A 241 -5.59 1.54 -16.12
CA THR A 241 -5.51 0.12 -16.52
C THR A 241 -6.82 -0.61 -16.26
N ALA A 242 -7.40 -0.46 -15.06
CA ALA A 242 -8.68 -1.05 -14.71
C ALA A 242 -9.84 -0.47 -15.53
N ALA A 243 -9.82 0.84 -15.82
CA ALA A 243 -10.81 1.48 -16.67
C ALA A 243 -10.77 0.94 -18.11
N ARG A 244 -9.57 0.78 -18.68
CA ARG A 244 -9.39 0.17 -20.01
C ARG A 244 -9.84 -1.29 -20.03
N TYR A 245 -9.67 -2.03 -18.95
CA TYR A 245 -10.20 -3.39 -18.81
C TYR A 245 -11.74 -3.41 -18.92
N ALA A 246 -12.41 -2.44 -18.30
CA ALA A 246 -13.86 -2.31 -18.34
C ALA A 246 -14.42 -1.53 -19.56
N GLY A 247 -13.56 -1.04 -20.46
CA GLY A 247 -13.98 -0.22 -21.60
C GLY A 247 -14.46 1.19 -21.21
N LEU A 248 -14.02 1.71 -20.06
CA LEU A 248 -14.39 3.01 -19.50
C LEU A 248 -13.38 4.12 -19.82
N GLU A 249 -12.34 3.86 -20.62
CA GLU A 249 -11.26 4.83 -20.83
C GLU A 249 -11.66 6.14 -21.51
N ASN A 250 -12.82 6.16 -22.17
CA ASN A 250 -13.38 7.32 -22.84
C ASN A 250 -14.63 7.84 -22.13
N ASP A 251 -14.92 7.35 -20.91
CA ASP A 251 -16.02 7.78 -20.04
C ASP A 251 -15.42 8.55 -18.84
N PRO A 252 -15.36 9.89 -18.88
CA PRO A 252 -14.80 10.69 -17.79
C PRO A 252 -15.51 10.46 -16.46
N ASP A 253 -16.84 10.32 -16.46
CA ASP A 253 -17.63 10.07 -15.23
C ASP A 253 -17.36 8.65 -14.69
N GLY A 254 -17.17 7.69 -15.60
CA GLY A 254 -16.73 6.34 -15.30
C GLY A 254 -15.36 6.28 -14.64
N LEU A 255 -14.38 6.97 -15.21
CA LEU A 255 -13.02 7.08 -14.67
C LEU A 255 -13.03 7.71 -13.27
N ASP A 256 -13.71 8.84 -13.13
CA ASP A 256 -13.82 9.57 -11.86
C ASP A 256 -14.51 8.71 -10.78
N ARG A 257 -15.56 7.96 -11.13
CA ARG A 257 -16.23 7.03 -10.22
C ARG A 257 -15.29 5.90 -9.78
N LEU A 258 -14.59 5.26 -10.72
CA LEU A 258 -13.64 4.18 -10.42
C LEU A 258 -12.51 4.68 -9.52
N ALA A 259 -11.94 5.85 -9.82
CA ALA A 259 -10.91 6.49 -9.02
C ALA A 259 -11.37 6.73 -7.56
N ARG A 260 -12.61 7.21 -7.36
CA ARG A 260 -13.17 7.42 -6.02
C ARG A 260 -13.46 6.12 -5.27
N VAL A 261 -13.90 5.07 -5.96
CA VAL A 261 -14.10 3.74 -5.36
C VAL A 261 -12.76 3.16 -4.90
N ALA A 262 -11.73 3.23 -5.74
CA ALA A 262 -10.36 2.82 -5.41
C ALA A 262 -9.83 3.56 -4.17
N ALA A 263 -9.89 4.89 -4.16
CA ALA A 263 -9.48 5.71 -3.02
C ALA A 263 -10.28 5.39 -1.73
N SER A 264 -11.57 5.05 -1.87
CA SER A 264 -12.41 4.69 -0.74
C SER A 264 -11.98 3.39 -0.07
N ALA A 265 -11.51 2.42 -0.85
CA ALA A 265 -11.03 1.12 -0.37
C ALA A 265 -9.60 1.21 0.20
N GLU A 266 -8.73 2.01 -0.41
CA GLU A 266 -7.29 1.95 -0.17
C GLU A 266 -6.75 3.10 0.70
N GLU A 267 -7.39 4.27 0.73
CA GLU A 267 -6.96 5.36 1.62
C GLU A 267 -7.40 5.17 3.08
N PRO A 268 -6.56 5.57 4.05
CA PRO A 268 -6.98 5.69 5.44
C PRO A 268 -8.19 6.61 5.60
N ALA A 269 -9.23 6.12 6.27
CA ALA A 269 -10.41 6.89 6.64
C ALA A 269 -10.44 7.16 8.15
N TYR A 270 -10.88 8.35 8.55
CA TYR A 270 -11.02 8.75 9.95
C TYR A 270 -12.46 9.18 10.22
N ALA A 271 -13.10 8.61 11.24
CA ALA A 271 -14.49 8.91 11.56
C ALA A 271 -14.73 10.41 11.82
N ALA A 272 -13.78 11.10 12.46
CA ALA A 272 -13.86 12.53 12.76
C ALA A 272 -13.73 13.44 11.51
N LEU A 273 -13.28 12.90 10.38
CA LEU A 273 -13.08 13.61 9.12
C LEU A 273 -14.02 13.13 8.02
N ALA A 274 -14.96 12.25 8.35
CA ALA A 274 -15.91 11.71 7.39
C ALA A 274 -16.71 12.86 6.75
N ASN A 275 -16.79 12.84 5.42
CA ASN A 275 -17.50 13.85 4.61
C ASN A 275 -16.89 15.25 4.66
N LEU A 276 -15.68 15.45 5.20
CA LEU A 276 -15.00 16.73 5.14
C LEU A 276 -14.44 16.94 3.72
N PRO A 277 -14.92 17.92 2.93
CA PRO A 277 -14.61 18.01 1.50
C PRO A 277 -13.11 18.14 1.19
N SER A 278 -12.37 18.92 1.98
CA SER A 278 -10.92 19.08 1.85
C SER A 278 -10.15 17.79 2.12
N PHE A 279 -10.57 17.01 3.12
CA PHE A 279 -9.94 15.72 3.42
C PHE A 279 -10.24 14.69 2.33
N GLU A 280 -11.48 14.65 1.84
CA GLU A 280 -11.85 13.81 0.71
C GLU A 280 -11.08 14.22 -0.57
N ALA A 281 -10.90 15.52 -0.83
CA ALA A 281 -10.09 15.98 -1.96
C ALA A 281 -8.65 15.48 -1.86
N ILE A 282 -8.03 15.55 -0.68
CA ILE A 282 -6.67 15.04 -0.44
C ILE A 282 -6.59 13.54 -0.70
N ARG A 283 -7.56 12.77 -0.19
CA ARG A 283 -7.64 11.31 -0.40
C ARG A 283 -7.81 10.95 -1.87
N HIS A 284 -8.64 11.69 -2.59
CA HIS A 284 -8.96 11.41 -3.99
C HIS A 284 -7.85 11.85 -4.96
N PHE A 285 -7.01 12.82 -4.59
CA PHE A 285 -6.03 13.42 -5.51
C PHE A 285 -5.15 12.41 -6.26
N PRO A 286 -4.50 11.44 -5.61
CA PRO A 286 -3.66 10.47 -6.33
C PRO A 286 -4.45 9.65 -7.38
N TYR A 287 -5.72 9.38 -7.12
CA TYR A 287 -6.53 8.55 -8.00
C TYR A 287 -7.16 9.38 -9.11
N VAL A 288 -7.81 10.49 -8.78
CA VAL A 288 -8.57 11.30 -9.73
C VAL A 288 -7.63 12.10 -10.64
N GLU A 289 -6.79 12.97 -10.06
CA GLU A 289 -5.86 13.78 -10.85
C GLU A 289 -4.73 12.93 -11.42
N GLY A 290 -4.31 11.88 -10.71
CA GLY A 290 -3.37 10.90 -11.24
C GLY A 290 -3.90 10.20 -12.50
N THR A 291 -5.16 9.76 -12.51
CA THR A 291 -5.76 9.12 -13.70
C THR A 291 -5.79 10.08 -14.87
N ARG A 292 -6.13 11.35 -14.65
CA ARG A 292 -6.11 12.39 -15.70
C ARG A 292 -4.70 12.63 -16.24
N PHE A 293 -3.71 12.72 -15.36
CA PHE A 293 -2.31 12.84 -15.73
C PHE A 293 -1.85 11.66 -16.58
N VAL A 294 -2.11 10.43 -16.14
CA VAL A 294 -1.68 9.23 -16.87
C VAL A 294 -2.46 9.05 -18.18
N ALA A 295 -3.74 9.39 -18.21
CA ALA A 295 -4.53 9.41 -19.44
C ALA A 295 -3.97 10.42 -20.46
N ALA A 296 -3.50 11.60 -20.01
CA ALA A 296 -2.85 12.57 -20.88
C ALA A 296 -1.54 12.01 -21.47
N LEU A 297 -0.68 11.38 -20.64
CA LEU A 297 0.53 10.71 -21.15
C LEU A 297 0.19 9.58 -22.14
N TYR A 298 -0.83 8.79 -21.83
CA TYR A 298 -1.29 7.70 -22.69
C TYR A 298 -1.81 8.21 -24.04
N ALA A 299 -2.60 9.29 -24.05
CA ALA A 299 -3.11 9.89 -25.28
C ALA A 299 -2.00 10.35 -26.24
N GLU A 300 -0.84 10.71 -25.71
CA GLU A 300 0.27 11.24 -26.50
C GLU A 300 1.22 10.17 -27.04
N GLY A 301 1.49 9.11 -26.27
CA GLY A 301 2.48 8.12 -26.64
C GLY A 301 2.20 6.72 -26.14
N GLY A 302 0.94 6.43 -25.80
CA GLY A 302 0.49 5.16 -25.28
C GLY A 302 1.21 4.75 -24.00
N TRP A 303 1.28 3.44 -23.76
CA TRP A 303 1.94 2.90 -22.58
C TRP A 303 3.43 3.17 -22.52
N GLU A 304 4.11 3.40 -23.64
CA GLU A 304 5.53 3.77 -23.61
C GLU A 304 5.75 5.13 -22.96
N ALA A 305 4.86 6.10 -23.19
CA ALA A 305 4.92 7.39 -22.51
C ALA A 305 4.70 7.27 -21.00
N VAL A 306 3.74 6.45 -20.60
CA VAL A 306 3.48 6.16 -19.18
C VAL A 306 4.67 5.43 -18.54
N ASN A 307 5.24 4.42 -19.21
CA ASN A 307 6.42 3.69 -18.72
C ASN A 307 7.63 4.62 -18.52
N ARG A 308 7.84 5.60 -19.40
CA ARG A 308 8.90 6.61 -19.23
C ARG A 308 8.70 7.46 -17.97
N ALA A 309 7.46 7.68 -17.53
CA ALA A 309 7.20 8.41 -16.29
C ALA A 309 7.69 7.66 -15.05
N TYR A 310 7.80 6.33 -15.05
CA TYR A 310 8.44 5.61 -13.95
C TYR A 310 9.96 5.80 -13.88
N ALA A 311 10.61 6.18 -14.99
CA ALA A 311 12.04 6.50 -15.02
C ALA A 311 12.30 7.98 -14.70
N ILE A 312 11.37 8.87 -15.04
CA ILE A 312 11.47 10.31 -14.79
C ILE A 312 10.13 10.80 -14.25
N PRO A 313 9.82 10.53 -12.97
CA PRO A 313 8.48 10.74 -12.45
C PRO A 313 8.13 12.22 -12.22
N PRO A 314 6.84 12.57 -12.12
CA PRO A 314 6.43 13.90 -11.68
C PRO A 314 6.80 14.09 -10.21
N CYS A 315 7.49 15.18 -9.89
CA CYS A 315 7.96 15.49 -8.54
C CYS A 315 7.11 16.54 -7.83
N THR A 316 6.08 17.08 -8.49
CA THR A 316 5.19 18.10 -7.91
C THR A 316 3.73 17.84 -8.28
N THR A 317 2.81 18.19 -7.39
CA THR A 317 1.37 18.16 -7.70
C THR A 317 1.00 19.11 -8.84
N GLN A 318 1.79 20.16 -9.07
CA GLN A 318 1.67 21.02 -10.25
C GLN A 318 1.86 20.24 -11.56
N GLU A 319 2.84 19.34 -11.63
CA GLU A 319 3.07 18.51 -12.82
C GLU A 319 1.92 17.51 -13.07
N ILE A 320 1.23 17.08 -12.01
CA ILE A 320 0.04 16.24 -12.11
C ILE A 320 -1.16 17.04 -12.61
N LEU A 321 -1.41 18.21 -12.01
CA LEU A 321 -2.52 19.10 -12.38
C LEU A 321 -2.35 19.69 -13.79
N HIS A 322 -1.10 19.86 -14.23
CA HIS A 322 -0.73 20.48 -15.51
C HIS A 322 0.24 19.56 -16.28
N PRO A 323 -0.24 18.50 -16.94
CA PRO A 323 0.61 17.52 -17.61
C PRO A 323 1.57 18.14 -18.66
N GLU A 324 1.22 19.27 -19.26
CA GLU A 324 2.11 20.02 -20.16
C GLU A 324 3.35 20.59 -19.46
N ARG A 325 3.29 20.92 -18.17
CA ARG A 325 4.46 21.38 -17.40
C ARG A 325 5.46 20.23 -17.19
N TYR A 326 4.95 19.04 -16.87
CA TYR A 326 5.75 17.81 -16.78
C TYR A 326 6.45 17.49 -18.10
N ARG A 327 5.71 17.57 -19.22
CA ARG A 327 6.24 17.29 -20.57
C ARG A 327 7.35 18.25 -20.96
N ASN A 328 7.14 19.54 -20.70
CA ASN A 328 8.11 20.59 -21.01
C ASN A 328 9.29 20.63 -20.03
N ARG A 329 9.32 19.73 -19.02
CA ARG A 329 10.34 19.68 -17.97
C ARG A 329 10.57 21.05 -17.32
N ARG A 330 9.48 21.80 -17.14
CA ARG A 330 9.55 23.13 -16.53
C ARG A 330 9.85 22.94 -15.05
N ALA A 331 11.01 23.41 -14.60
CA ALA A 331 11.36 23.36 -13.20
C ALA A 331 10.31 24.11 -12.36
N PRO A 332 9.90 23.57 -11.20
CA PRO A 332 9.04 24.27 -10.27
C PRO A 332 9.69 25.59 -9.85
N GLN A 333 8.88 26.61 -9.63
CA GLN A 333 9.39 27.87 -9.10
C GLN A 333 9.80 27.68 -7.63
N GLU A 334 11.08 27.87 -7.32
CA GLU A 334 11.52 27.90 -5.94
C GLU A 334 11.09 29.22 -5.28
N LEU A 335 10.22 29.12 -4.27
CA LEU A 335 9.82 30.25 -3.47
C LEU A 335 10.82 30.47 -2.34
N PHE A 336 11.31 31.70 -2.22
CA PHE A 336 12.18 32.09 -1.11
C PHE A 336 11.35 32.23 0.18
N SER A 337 11.62 31.35 1.15
CA SER A 337 11.11 31.50 2.51
C SER A 337 12.16 32.19 3.37
N PRO A 338 11.97 33.46 3.77
CA PRO A 338 12.92 34.13 4.67
C PRO A 338 13.02 33.41 6.01
N ASP A 339 14.20 33.50 6.63
CA ASP A 339 14.36 33.08 8.03
C ASP A 339 13.76 34.14 8.96
N LEU A 340 12.62 33.82 9.55
CA LEU A 340 11.87 34.70 10.46
C LEU A 340 12.27 34.49 11.93
N THR A 341 13.18 33.58 12.26
CA THR A 341 13.50 33.21 13.66
C THR A 341 13.97 34.41 14.49
N THR A 342 14.79 35.29 13.91
CA THR A 342 15.28 36.50 14.59
C THR A 342 14.18 37.55 14.80
N GLN A 343 13.14 37.55 13.97
CA GLN A 343 12.04 38.51 13.99
C GLN A 343 10.91 38.06 14.93
N LEU A 344 10.62 36.75 14.99
CA LEU A 344 9.60 36.18 15.86
C LEU A 344 10.03 36.14 17.34
N GLY A 345 11.34 36.16 17.61
CA GLY A 345 11.90 36.18 18.96
C GLY A 345 12.04 34.79 19.59
N LYS A 346 12.70 34.74 20.76
CA LYS A 346 13.16 33.48 21.40
C LYS A 346 12.03 32.53 21.85
N ALA A 347 10.79 33.00 21.92
CA ALA A 347 9.63 32.16 22.26
C ALA A 347 9.20 31.24 21.12
N TRP A 348 9.62 31.54 19.89
CA TRP A 348 9.30 30.76 18.70
C TRP A 348 10.45 29.85 18.33
N ARG A 349 10.11 28.61 17.97
CA ARG A 349 11.04 27.63 17.43
C ARG A 349 10.49 27.12 16.10
N LEU A 350 11.37 27.01 15.10
CA LEU A 350 11.03 26.34 13.86
C LEU A 350 10.84 24.84 14.15
N GLU A 351 9.60 24.38 14.09
CA GLU A 351 9.28 22.95 14.25
C GLU A 351 9.51 22.18 12.94
N ARG A 352 9.13 22.75 11.81
CA ARG A 352 9.16 22.07 10.51
C ARG A 352 9.24 23.06 9.35
N ARG A 353 9.92 22.64 8.26
CA ARG A 353 9.93 23.31 6.96
C ARG A 353 9.60 22.26 5.89
N GLU A 354 8.57 22.52 5.08
CA GLU A 354 8.07 21.57 4.07
C GLU A 354 7.81 22.25 2.73
N THR A 355 7.55 21.45 1.70
CA THR A 355 6.95 21.87 0.43
C THR A 355 5.64 21.14 0.24
N VAL A 356 4.55 21.90 0.16
CA VAL A 356 3.18 21.37 0.17
C VAL A 356 2.53 21.35 -1.22
N GLY A 357 3.09 22.10 -2.18
CA GLY A 357 2.68 22.03 -3.59
C GLY A 357 1.48 22.87 -3.96
N GLU A 358 1.24 23.00 -5.26
CA GLU A 358 0.09 23.72 -5.83
C GLU A 358 -1.22 23.15 -5.29
N PHE A 359 -1.36 21.83 -5.20
CA PHE A 359 -2.62 21.21 -4.79
C PHE A 359 -3.04 21.59 -3.35
N LEU A 360 -2.15 21.44 -2.37
CA LEU A 360 -2.49 21.75 -0.98
C LEU A 360 -2.62 23.27 -0.75
N ILE A 361 -1.87 24.10 -1.49
CA ILE A 361 -2.05 25.56 -1.46
C ILE A 361 -3.38 25.96 -2.10
N GLY A 362 -3.77 25.35 -3.22
CA GLY A 362 -5.05 25.57 -3.88
C GLY A 362 -6.22 25.24 -2.95
N LEU A 363 -6.17 24.07 -2.30
CA LEU A 363 -7.17 23.71 -1.28
C LEU A 363 -7.19 24.69 -0.10
N HIS A 364 -6.02 25.14 0.36
CA HIS A 364 -5.94 26.11 1.45
C HIS A 364 -6.61 27.42 1.03
N LEU A 365 -6.25 27.98 -0.13
CA LEU A 365 -6.81 29.23 -0.62
C LEU A 365 -8.31 29.12 -0.88
N ALA A 366 -8.78 28.03 -1.50
CA ALA A 366 -10.19 27.79 -1.77
C ALA A 366 -11.03 27.66 -0.50
N ALA A 367 -10.42 27.25 0.63
CA ALA A 367 -11.12 27.22 1.92
C ALA A 367 -11.35 28.63 2.52
N TYR A 368 -10.65 29.66 2.04
CA TYR A 368 -10.70 31.01 2.61
C TYR A 368 -11.06 32.13 1.61
N LEU A 369 -11.07 31.85 0.31
CA LEU A 369 -11.45 32.77 -0.75
C LEU A 369 -12.82 32.38 -1.31
N ASP A 370 -13.66 33.36 -1.63
CA ASP A 370 -14.98 33.13 -2.22
C ASP A 370 -14.92 32.76 -3.72
N ASP A 371 -13.77 32.96 -4.36
CA ASP A 371 -13.53 32.67 -5.78
C ASP A 371 -12.53 31.52 -5.92
N ASP A 372 -13.06 30.32 -6.13
CA ASP A 372 -12.26 29.11 -6.35
C ASP A 372 -11.31 29.26 -7.54
N ALA A 373 -11.74 29.90 -8.63
CA ALA A 373 -10.89 30.04 -9.82
C ALA A 373 -9.68 30.95 -9.53
N LEU A 374 -9.91 32.02 -8.76
CA LEU A 374 -8.83 32.88 -8.27
C LEU A 374 -7.89 32.11 -7.33
N ALA A 375 -8.43 31.30 -6.42
CA ALA A 375 -7.64 30.48 -5.50
C ALA A 375 -6.69 29.53 -6.23
N TRP A 376 -7.20 28.78 -7.21
CA TRP A 376 -6.41 27.85 -8.02
C TRP A 376 -5.43 28.57 -8.95
N SER A 377 -5.82 29.69 -9.55
CA SER A 377 -4.91 30.51 -10.35
C SER A 377 -3.75 31.05 -9.52
N ALA A 378 -3.99 31.48 -8.28
CA ALA A 378 -2.95 31.97 -7.38
C ALA A 378 -2.01 30.83 -6.91
N ALA A 379 -2.55 29.63 -6.69
CA ALA A 379 -1.74 28.46 -6.34
C ALA A 379 -0.83 27.98 -7.48
N GLY A 380 -1.27 28.13 -8.74
CA GLY A 380 -0.52 27.71 -9.94
C GLY A 380 0.67 28.58 -10.34
N GLY A 381 0.77 29.78 -9.75
CA GLY A 381 1.85 30.75 -10.00
C GLY A 381 1.66 31.58 -11.26
#